data_AF-A0A843WVA2-F1
#
_entry.id   AF-A0A843WVA2-F1
#
_cell.length_a   1.000
_cell.length_b   1.000
_cell.length_c   1.000
_cell.angle_alpha   90.00
_cell.angle_beta   90.00
_cell.angle_gamma   90.00
#
_symmetry.space_group_name_H-M   'P 1'
#
loop_
_entity.id
_entity.type
_entity.pdbx_description
1 polymer ?
#
loop_
_entity_poly.entity_id
_entity_poly.type
_entity_poly.pdbx_seq_one_letter_code
_entity_poly.pdbx_strand_id
1 'polypeptide(L)'
;MSLHGSVIKSGFESHMIVGNSLIDMYSKCGQVDYAKDIFDQMQIKDIVSWIAMMFGYAAHGLGEDAVALFSRMCENHVKADSISFLAVLSAYRHGGLIDKG
;
A
#
# COMPACT_ATOMS: atom_id res chain seq x y z
N MET A 1 -28.96 -1.78 21.10
CA MET A 1 -27.51 -1.76 21.37
C MET A 1 -26.92 -3.08 20.91
N SER A 2 -26.01 -3.06 19.95
CA SER A 2 -25.01 -4.13 19.85
C SER A 2 -23.65 -3.48 19.71
N LEU A 3 -23.14 -2.99 20.85
CA LEU A 3 -21.73 -2.58 20.99
C LEU A 3 -20.80 -3.74 20.62
N HIS A 4 -21.28 -4.99 20.70
CA HIS A 4 -20.53 -6.19 20.36
C HIS A 4 -20.17 -6.29 18.87
N GLY A 5 -21.03 -5.77 17.97
CA GLY A 5 -20.71 -5.65 16.55
C GLY A 5 -19.71 -4.52 16.25
N SER A 6 -19.75 -3.44 17.04
CA SER A 6 -18.85 -2.29 16.90
C SER A 6 -17.43 -2.57 17.40
N VAL A 7 -17.26 -3.39 18.46
CA VAL A 7 -15.93 -3.70 19.01
C VAL A 7 -15.14 -4.64 18.08
N ILE A 8 -15.80 -5.61 17.44
CA ILE A 8 -15.13 -6.46 16.43
C ILE A 8 -14.70 -5.60 15.24
N LYS A 9 -15.55 -4.67 14.78
CA LYS A 9 -15.20 -3.70 13.73
C LYS A 9 -14.03 -2.79 14.15
N SER A 10 -14.03 -2.30 15.39
CA SER A 10 -12.94 -1.46 15.93
C SER A 10 -11.60 -2.16 15.98
N GLY A 11 -11.55 -3.45 16.33
CA GLY A 11 -10.29 -4.21 16.32
C GLY A 11 -9.69 -4.30 14.93
N PHE A 12 -10.48 -4.77 13.95
CA PHE A 12 -10.02 -4.93 12.57
C PHE A 12 -9.69 -3.59 11.88
N GLU A 13 -10.55 -2.57 12.03
CA GLU A 13 -10.28 -1.24 11.50
C GLU A 13 -9.02 -0.63 12.15
N SER A 14 -8.83 -0.81 13.46
CA SER A 14 -7.61 -0.37 14.14
C SER A 14 -6.37 -1.10 13.62
N HIS A 15 -6.44 -2.41 13.39
CA HIS A 15 -5.31 -3.17 12.84
C HIS A 15 -4.96 -2.70 11.41
N MET A 16 -5.95 -2.40 10.58
CA MET A 16 -5.72 -1.88 9.23
C MET A 16 -5.14 -0.47 9.25
N ILE A 17 -5.66 0.43 10.10
CA ILE A 17 -5.13 1.78 10.26
C ILE A 17 -3.67 1.75 10.72
N VAL A 18 -3.36 0.92 11.71
CA VAL A 18 -1.98 0.74 12.20
C VAL A 18 -1.09 0.16 11.11
N GLY A 19 -1.54 -0.88 10.39
CA GLY A 19 -0.81 -1.46 9.26
C GLY A 19 -0.50 -0.42 8.18
N ASN A 20 -1.49 0.35 7.74
CA ASN A 20 -1.33 1.40 6.74
C ASN A 20 -0.36 2.50 7.20
N SER A 21 -0.42 2.88 8.49
CA SER A 21 0.49 3.87 9.07
C SER A 21 1.94 3.36 9.13
N LEU A 22 2.13 2.08 9.44
CA LEU A 22 3.46 1.45 9.44
C LEU A 22 4.04 1.34 8.03
N ILE A 23 3.22 0.97 7.04
CA ILE A 23 3.63 0.94 5.62
C ILE A 23 4.11 2.32 5.17
N ASP A 24 3.34 3.37 5.46
CA ASP A 24 3.70 4.75 5.12
C ASP A 24 4.99 5.21 5.83
N MET A 25 5.11 4.92 7.13
CA MET A 25 6.28 5.28 7.93
C MET A 25 7.55 4.59 7.43
N TYR A 26 7.54 3.27 7.27
CA TYR A 26 8.69 2.52 6.78
C TYR A 26 9.08 2.92 5.36
N SER A 27 8.10 3.17 4.49
CA SER A 27 8.36 3.70 3.14
C SER A 27 9.07 5.06 3.23
N LYS A 28 8.56 6.03 4.00
CA LYS A 28 9.19 7.35 4.13
C LYS A 28 10.58 7.31 4.77
N CYS A 29 10.88 6.28 5.55
CA CYS A 29 12.19 6.07 6.16
C CYS A 29 13.22 5.39 5.24
N GLY A 30 12.89 5.12 3.96
CA GLY A 30 13.80 4.40 3.06
C GLY A 30 13.80 2.89 3.27
N GLN A 31 12.87 2.36 4.07
CA GLN A 31 12.81 0.99 4.55
C GLN A 31 11.66 0.22 3.88
N VAL A 32 11.62 0.27 2.55
CA VAL A 32 10.50 -0.28 1.74
C VAL A 32 10.30 -1.79 1.93
N ASP A 33 11.36 -2.55 2.23
CA ASP A 33 11.27 -3.99 2.53
C ASP A 33 10.46 -4.26 3.80
N TYR A 34 10.65 -3.46 4.85
CA TYR A 34 9.84 -3.56 6.08
C TYR A 34 8.39 -3.15 5.84
N ALA A 35 8.16 -2.14 5.00
CA ALA A 35 6.80 -1.77 4.58
C ALA A 35 6.11 -2.94 3.86
N LYS A 36 6.84 -3.62 2.97
CA LYS A 36 6.37 -4.82 2.26
C LYS A 36 6.07 -5.96 3.22
N ASP A 37 6.93 -6.22 4.21
CA ASP A 37 6.71 -7.28 5.19
C ASP A 37 5.44 -7.04 6.00
N ILE A 38 5.22 -5.81 6.47
CA ILE A 38 3.99 -5.44 7.17
C ILE A 38 2.79 -5.67 6.25
N PHE A 39 2.85 -5.17 5.02
CA PHE A 39 1.78 -5.34 4.05
C PHE A 39 1.47 -6.82 3.82
N ASP A 40 2.45 -7.66 3.53
CA ASP A 40 2.23 -9.08 3.27
C ASP A 40 1.68 -9.82 4.52
N GLN A 41 2.06 -9.42 5.74
CA GLN A 41 1.52 -9.96 7.00
C GLN A 41 0.09 -9.53 7.35
N MET A 42 -0.44 -8.44 6.75
CA MET A 42 -1.82 -8.01 7.01
C MET A 42 -2.83 -9.06 6.52
N GLN A 43 -3.65 -9.59 7.43
CA GLN A 43 -4.69 -10.56 7.08
C GLN A 43 -5.81 -9.96 6.22
N ILE A 44 -6.15 -8.69 6.47
CA ILE A 44 -7.15 -7.93 5.72
C ILE A 44 -6.45 -6.69 5.17
N LYS A 45 -6.59 -6.48 3.85
CA LYS A 45 -6.04 -5.34 3.12
C LYS A 45 -7.18 -4.62 2.42
N ASP A 46 -7.34 -3.33 2.67
CA ASP A 46 -8.25 -2.50 1.89
C ASP A 46 -7.50 -1.76 0.79
N ILE A 47 -8.25 -1.04 -0.04
CA ILE A 47 -7.71 -0.20 -1.10
C ILE A 47 -6.59 0.74 -0.61
N VAL A 48 -6.67 1.23 0.64
CA VAL A 48 -5.66 2.11 1.22
C VAL A 48 -4.36 1.36 1.46
N SER A 49 -4.41 0.12 1.97
CA SER A 49 -3.21 -0.73 2.13
C SER A 49 -2.48 -0.95 0.81
N TRP A 50 -3.21 -1.27 -0.25
CA TRP A 50 -2.64 -1.50 -1.59
C TRP A 50 -2.00 -0.23 -2.15
N ILE A 51 -2.72 0.90 -2.10
CA ILE A 51 -2.25 2.19 -2.57
C ILE A 51 -1.01 2.66 -1.80
N ALA A 52 -1.01 2.53 -0.47
CA ALA A 52 0.11 2.92 0.37
C ALA A 52 1.39 2.18 -0.03
N MET A 53 1.30 0.86 -0.22
CA MET A 53 2.45 0.06 -0.65
C MET A 53 2.89 0.37 -2.08
N MET A 54 1.96 0.62 -3.00
CA MET A 54 2.29 1.04 -4.37
C MET A 54 3.02 2.38 -4.42
N PHE A 55 2.61 3.37 -3.62
CA PHE A 55 3.35 4.62 -3.46
C PHE A 55 4.71 4.39 -2.80
N GLY A 56 4.79 3.47 -1.83
CA GLY A 56 6.06 3.03 -1.25
C GLY A 56 7.03 2.54 -2.32
N TYR A 57 6.61 1.61 -3.17
CA TYR A 57 7.43 1.15 -4.30
C TYR A 57 7.78 2.27 -5.28
N ALA A 58 6.80 3.09 -5.67
CA ALA A 58 7.02 4.20 -6.58
C ALA A 58 8.08 5.19 -6.07
N ALA A 59 8.03 5.57 -4.79
CA ALA A 59 8.98 6.51 -4.19
C ALA A 59 10.42 5.97 -4.16
N HIS A 60 10.61 4.65 -4.26
CA HIS A 60 11.93 4.01 -4.24
C HIS A 60 12.38 3.53 -5.63
N GLY A 61 11.71 3.95 -6.70
CA GLY A 61 12.06 3.56 -8.07
C GLY A 61 11.70 2.12 -8.42
N LEU A 62 10.93 1.42 -7.57
CA LEU A 62 10.48 0.05 -7.75
C LEU A 62 9.20 0.01 -8.61
N GLY A 63 9.29 0.57 -9.81
CA GLY A 63 8.15 0.78 -10.70
C GLY A 63 7.47 -0.52 -11.12
N GLU A 64 8.26 -1.55 -11.43
CA GLU A 64 7.76 -2.87 -11.82
C GLU A 64 6.98 -3.55 -10.68
N ASP A 65 7.48 -3.45 -9.45
CA ASP A 65 6.80 -3.98 -8.26
C ASP A 65 5.47 -3.26 -8.00
N ALA A 66 5.41 -1.94 -8.22
CA ALA A 66 4.16 -1.17 -8.10
C ALA A 66 3.11 -1.62 -9.14
N VAL A 67 3.52 -1.89 -10.38
CA VAL A 67 2.64 -2.39 -11.44
C VAL A 67 2.18 -3.83 -11.13
N ALA A 68 3.10 -4.70 -10.74
CA ALA A 68 2.78 -6.07 -10.34
C ALA A 68 1.79 -6.09 -9.15
N LEU A 69 2.00 -5.19 -8.19
CA LEU A 69 1.13 -5.06 -7.03
C LEU A 69 -0.28 -4.55 -7.40
N PHE A 70 -0.40 -3.66 -8.37
CA PHE A 70 -1.70 -3.23 -8.91
C PHE A 70 -2.45 -4.38 -9.60
N SER A 71 -1.75 -5.21 -10.38
CA SER A 71 -2.35 -6.41 -10.98
C SER A 71 -2.86 -7.36 -9.90
N ARG A 72 -2.04 -7.61 -8.87
CA ARG A 72 -2.42 -8.43 -7.71
C ARG A 72 -3.63 -7.86 -6.95
N MET A 73 -3.73 -6.54 -6.81
CA MET A 73 -4.89 -5.87 -6.22
C MET A 73 -6.18 -6.18 -7.01
N CYS A 74 -6.11 -6.10 -8.34
CA CYS A 74 -7.25 -6.39 -9.23
C CYS A 74 -7.67 -7.87 -9.16
N GLU A 75 -6.70 -8.79 -9.14
CA GLU A 75 -6.94 -10.23 -8.97
C GLU A 75 -7.58 -10.58 -7.62
N ASN A 76 -7.30 -9.78 -6.59
CA ASN A 76 -7.95 -9.87 -5.27
C ASN A 76 -9.34 -9.19 -5.24
N HIS A 77 -9.90 -8.84 -6.40
CA HIS A 77 -11.22 -8.22 -6.56
C HIS A 77 -11.35 -6.88 -5.81
N VAL A 78 -10.24 -6.22 -5.49
CA VAL A 78 -10.24 -4.88 -4.91
C VAL A 78 -10.40 -3.89 -6.06
N LYS A 79 -11.49 -3.14 -6.06
CA LYS A 79 -11.83 -2.20 -7.15
C LYS A 79 -10.85 -1.02 -7.15
N ALA A 80 -10.06 -0.91 -8.22
CA ALA A 80 -9.20 0.24 -8.46
C ALA A 80 -10.02 1.54 -8.60
N ASP A 81 -9.47 2.63 -8.07
CA ASP A 81 -9.98 3.99 -8.20
C ASP A 81 -8.93 4.92 -8.85
N SER A 82 -9.26 6.21 -8.99
CA SER A 82 -8.35 7.20 -9.56
C SER A 82 -7.01 7.28 -8.82
N ILE A 83 -7.00 7.08 -7.49
CA ILE A 83 -5.78 7.12 -6.69
C ILE A 83 -4.91 5.90 -6.95
N SER A 84 -5.52 4.73 -7.14
CA SER A 84 -4.83 3.49 -7.52
C SER A 84 -4.05 3.68 -8.84
N PHE A 85 -4.67 4.30 -9.84
CA PHE A 85 -4.00 4.63 -11.11
C PHE A 85 -2.89 5.68 -10.93
N LEU A 86 -3.12 6.71 -10.11
CA LEU A 86 -2.08 7.70 -9.80
C LEU A 86 -0.87 7.06 -9.14
N ALA A 87 -1.07 6.09 -8.25
CA ALA A 87 0.02 5.37 -7.58
C ALA A 87 0.87 4.59 -8.60
N VAL A 88 0.26 3.83 -9.53
CA VAL A 88 1.01 3.17 -10.62
C VAL A 88 1.75 4.18 -11.49
N LEU A 89 1.08 5.26 -11.91
CA LEU A 89 1.66 6.28 -12.78
C LEU A 89 2.84 7.01 -12.10
N SER A 90 2.79 7.19 -10.78
CA SER A 90 3.88 7.79 -10.02
C SER A 90 5.15 6.93 -10.04
N ALA A 91 5.00 5.62 -10.16
CA ALA A 91 6.10 4.66 -10.24
C ALA A 91 6.93 4.85 -11.52
N TYR A 92 6.28 5.23 -12.63
CA TYR A 92 6.98 5.59 -13.87
C TYR A 92 7.72 6.93 -13.80
N ARG A 93 7.35 7.84 -12.88
CA ARG A 93 8.03 9.14 -12.73
C ARG A 93 9.34 9.03 -11.94
N HIS A 94 9.41 8.16 -10.93
CA HIS A 94 10.62 7.98 -10.12
C HIS A 94 11.61 6.94 -10.70
N GLY A 95 11.16 6.03 -11.58
CA GLY A 95 12.07 5.18 -12.38
C GLY A 95 12.90 5.93 -13.42
N GLY A 96 12.62 7.21 -13.67
CA GLY A 96 13.31 8.06 -14.66
C GLY A 96 14.28 9.10 -14.09
N LEU A 97 14.57 9.10 -12.79
CA LEU A 97 15.32 10.18 -12.13
C LEU A 97 16.50 9.73 -11.23
N ILE A 98 17.03 8.52 -11.45
CA ILE A 98 18.30 8.09 -10.84
C ILE A 98 19.48 7.99 -11.82
N ASP A 99 19.31 8.42 -13.07
CA ASP A 99 20.36 8.31 -14.09
C ASP A 99 20.72 9.61 -14.83
N LYS A 100 20.71 10.74 -14.12
CA LYS A 100 21.50 11.93 -14.50
C LYS A 100 22.04 12.59 -13.23
N GLY A 101 23.36 12.51 -13.07
CA GLY A 101 24.12 13.17 -12.01
C GLY A 101 24.13 14.69 -12.09
#